data_AF-A0A7W0REL1-F1
#
_entry.id   AF-A0A7W0REL1-F1
#
_cell.length_a   1.000
_cell.length_b   1.000
_cell.length_c   1.000
_cell.angle_alpha   90.00
_cell.angle_beta   90.00
_cell.angle_gamma   90.00
#
_symmetry.space_group_name_H-M   'P 1'
#
loop_
_entity.id
_entity.type
_entity.pdbx_description
1 polymer ?
#
loop_
_entity_poly.entity_id
_entity_poly.type
_entity_poly.pdbx_seq_one_letter_code
_entity_poly.pdbx_strand_id
1 'polypeptide(L)'
;MRLRLEPEDDLLHPLEDATNFNESRYYNVFDPGPGLGGWVRMGNRPNEGYAEMTVCLYLPDGRVAFMYKRPEISTNDAFDAGGIRFEVITPFERLDVSYT
;
A
#
# COMPACT_ATOMS: atom_id res chain seq x y z
N MET A 1 -20.30 22.03 7.78
CA MET A 1 -20.04 21.03 6.73
C MET A 1 -19.97 19.67 7.40
N ARG A 2 -20.84 18.72 7.05
CA ARG A 2 -20.83 17.35 7.58
C ARG A 2 -20.20 16.49 6.49
N LEU A 3 -18.96 16.05 6.69
CA LEU A 3 -18.35 15.05 5.81
C LEU A 3 -18.96 13.69 6.16
N ARG A 4 -19.45 12.97 5.16
CA ARG A 4 -19.87 11.57 5.28
C ARG A 4 -18.87 10.77 4.45
N LEU A 5 -18.26 9.76 5.07
CA LEU A 5 -17.44 8.78 4.36
C LEU A 5 -18.38 7.89 3.57
N GLU A 6 -18.18 7.80 2.27
CA GLU A 6 -18.82 6.81 1.43
C GLU A 6 -17.82 5.66 1.17
N PRO A 7 -18.29 4.41 0.98
CA PRO A 7 -17.41 3.26 0.75
C PRO A 7 -16.36 3.47 -0.34
N GLU A 8 -16.71 4.23 -1.39
CA GLU A 8 -15.87 4.54 -2.53
C GLU A 8 -14.61 5.35 -2.15
N ASP A 9 -14.67 6.13 -1.06
CA ASP A 9 -13.53 6.90 -0.57
C ASP A 9 -12.39 6.00 -0.05
N ASP A 10 -12.67 4.73 0.27
CA ASP A 10 -11.67 3.71 0.64
C ASP A 10 -11.51 2.63 -0.45
N LEU A 11 -11.98 2.85 -1.68
CA LEU A 11 -11.66 1.98 -2.81
C LEU A 11 -10.56 2.58 -3.68
N LEU A 12 -10.22 1.92 -4.78
CA LEU A 12 -9.30 2.48 -5.77
C LEU A 12 -10.00 3.56 -6.56
N HIS A 13 -9.33 4.71 -6.72
CA HIS A 13 -9.84 5.79 -7.54
C HIS A 13 -9.55 5.53 -9.03
N PRO A 14 -10.42 6.01 -9.93
CA PRO A 14 -10.14 5.99 -11.36
C PRO A 14 -8.80 6.63 -11.67
N LEU A 15 -8.08 6.08 -12.65
CA LEU A 15 -6.87 6.70 -13.17
C LEU A 15 -7.20 8.05 -13.80
N GLU A 16 -6.52 9.10 -13.34
CA GLU A 16 -6.65 10.46 -13.88
C GLU A 16 -5.58 10.75 -14.94
N ASP A 17 -5.82 11.78 -15.76
CA ASP A 17 -4.91 12.23 -16.84
C ASP A 17 -3.58 12.82 -16.32
N ALA A 18 -3.49 13.13 -15.03
CA ALA A 18 -2.29 13.71 -14.44
C ALA A 18 -1.10 12.77 -14.63
N THR A 19 -0.04 13.25 -15.30
CA THR A 19 1.15 12.43 -15.58
C THR A 19 1.80 11.87 -14.32
N ASN A 20 1.66 12.57 -13.20
CA ASN A 20 2.19 12.21 -11.89
C ASN A 20 1.14 11.58 -10.95
N PHE A 21 0.02 11.07 -11.48
CA PHE A 21 -1.00 10.33 -10.72
C PHE A 21 -0.34 9.30 -9.78
N ASN A 22 -0.76 9.30 -8.52
CA ASN A 22 -0.22 8.45 -7.48
C ASN A 22 -1.34 8.05 -6.52
N GLU A 23 -1.95 6.91 -6.81
CA GLU A 23 -2.84 6.24 -5.87
C GLU A 23 -1.96 5.44 -4.91
N SER A 24 -2.06 5.69 -3.60
CA SER A 24 -1.15 5.05 -2.66
C SER A 24 -1.78 4.70 -1.33
N ARG A 25 -1.28 3.62 -0.75
CA ARG A 25 -1.64 3.17 0.59
C ARG A 25 -0.41 2.91 1.43
N TYR A 26 -0.55 3.18 2.72
CA TYR A 26 0.45 2.98 3.73
C TYR A 26 -0.20 2.25 4.91
N TYR A 27 0.46 1.18 5.37
CA TYR A 27 0.05 0.49 6.57
C TYR A 27 1.26 0.34 7.49
N ASN A 28 1.03 0.46 8.80
CA ASN A 28 2.02 0.13 9.81
C ASN A 28 1.41 -0.83 10.84
N VAL A 29 2.23 -1.73 11.34
CA VAL A 29 1.84 -2.71 12.37
C VAL A 29 2.96 -2.82 13.39
N PHE A 30 2.59 -2.97 14.66
CA PHE A 30 3.52 -3.14 15.77
C PHE A 30 2.95 -4.16 16.75
N ASP A 31 3.76 -5.15 17.10
CA ASP A 31 3.46 -6.13 18.13
C ASP A 31 4.53 -6.04 19.24
N PRO A 32 4.16 -5.53 20.43
CA PRO A 32 5.10 -5.39 21.54
C PRO A 32 5.51 -6.73 22.15
N GLY A 33 4.76 -7.81 21.93
CA GLY A 33 5.09 -9.15 22.46
C GLY A 33 6.42 -9.68 21.93
N PRO A 34 6.55 -9.90 20.61
CA PRO A 34 7.81 -10.25 19.98
C PRO A 34 8.75 -9.05 19.79
N GLY A 35 8.28 -7.80 19.92
CA GLY A 35 9.08 -6.61 19.62
C GLY A 35 9.30 -6.41 18.12
N LEU A 36 8.34 -6.84 17.31
CA LEU A 36 8.36 -6.70 15.85
C LEU A 36 7.42 -5.56 15.45
N GLY A 37 7.85 -4.76 14.49
CA GLY A 37 6.95 -3.80 13.87
C GLY A 37 7.48 -3.31 12.54
N GLY A 38 6.75 -2.41 11.91
CA GLY A 38 7.17 -1.89 10.63
C GLY A 38 6.04 -1.27 9.85
N TRP A 39 6.32 -1.05 8.58
CA TRP A 39 5.39 -0.46 7.64
C TRP A 39 5.62 -0.98 6.22
N VAL A 40 4.54 -0.92 5.45
CA VAL A 40 4.51 -1.21 4.03
C VAL A 40 3.84 -0.07 3.30
N ARG A 41 4.29 0.18 2.08
CA ARG A 41 3.69 1.19 1.21
C ARG A 41 3.69 0.70 -0.23
N MET A 42 2.62 1.01 -0.94
CA MET A 42 2.55 0.92 -2.39
C MET A 42 1.98 2.22 -2.95
N GLY A 43 2.57 2.72 -4.03
CA GLY A 43 2.01 3.81 -4.83
C GLY A 43 1.97 3.43 -6.30
N ASN A 44 0.79 3.31 -6.88
CA ASN A 44 0.59 3.03 -8.30
C ASN A 44 0.79 4.32 -9.10
N ARG A 45 1.69 4.29 -10.08
CA ARG A 45 1.97 5.40 -11.01
C ARG A 45 1.89 4.91 -12.46
N PRO A 46 0.73 4.40 -12.91
CA PRO A 46 0.60 3.75 -14.22
C PRO A 46 0.91 4.68 -15.39
N ASN A 47 0.66 5.99 -15.26
CA ASN A 47 1.02 6.99 -16.28
C ASN A 47 2.55 7.13 -16.46
N GLU A 48 3.33 6.71 -15.46
CA GLU A 48 4.80 6.62 -15.54
C GLU A 48 5.30 5.18 -15.73
N GLY A 49 4.39 4.20 -15.79
CA GLY A 49 4.70 2.79 -16.08
C GLY A 49 5.23 1.96 -14.91
N TYR A 50 5.14 2.45 -13.66
CA TYR A 50 5.64 1.71 -12.50
C TYR A 50 4.81 1.95 -11.23
N ALA A 51 4.95 1.06 -10.26
CA ALA A 51 4.55 1.30 -8.89
C ALA A 51 5.79 1.55 -8.01
N GLU A 52 5.63 2.18 -6.86
CA GLU A 52 6.67 2.31 -5.84
C GLU A 52 6.27 1.47 -4.63
N MET A 53 6.96 0.34 -4.44
CA MET A 53 6.71 -0.60 -3.35
C MET A 53 7.84 -0.52 -2.33
N THR A 54 7.48 -0.42 -1.05
CA THR A 54 8.44 -0.45 0.06
C THR A 54 7.94 -1.30 1.23
N VAL A 55 8.85 -2.07 1.83
CA VAL A 55 8.68 -2.74 3.13
C VAL A 55 9.80 -2.29 4.05
N CYS A 56 9.49 -1.97 5.30
CA CYS A 56 10.47 -1.71 6.34
C CYS A 56 9.99 -2.37 7.64
N LEU A 57 10.73 -3.37 8.12
CA LEU A 57 10.44 -4.08 9.37
C LEU A 57 11.57 -3.84 10.37
N TYR A 58 11.20 -3.41 11.56
CA TYR A 58 12.04 -3.36 12.75
C TYR A 58 11.99 -4.71 13.45
N LEU A 59 13.11 -5.43 13.43
CA LEU A 59 13.21 -6.78 13.97
C LEU A 59 13.55 -6.75 15.47
N PRO A 60 13.17 -7.79 16.23
CA PRO A 60 13.36 -7.84 17.68
C PRO A 60 14.83 -7.74 18.15
N ASP A 61 15.77 -8.08 17.28
CA ASP A 61 17.21 -8.03 17.55
C ASP A 61 17.85 -6.68 17.16
N GLY A 62 17.03 -5.67 16.87
CA GLY A 62 17.47 -4.32 16.51
C GLY A 62 17.87 -4.14 15.05
N ARG A 63 17.79 -5.20 14.22
CA ARG A 63 18.01 -5.07 12.77
C ARG A 63 16.80 -4.48 12.07
N VAL A 64 17.03 -4.00 10.84
CA VAL A 64 15.97 -3.56 9.93
C VAL A 64 15.99 -4.44 8.69
N ALA A 65 14.86 -5.06 8.38
CA ALA A 65 14.63 -5.66 7.05
C ALA A 65 13.97 -4.62 6.16
N PHE A 66 14.61 -4.30 5.04
CA PHE A 66 14.16 -3.25 4.13
C PHE A 66 14.11 -3.79 2.70
N MET A 67 13.02 -3.49 2.00
CA MET A 67 12.83 -3.82 0.59
C MET A 67 12.24 -2.63 -0.14
N TYR A 68 12.77 -2.33 -1.33
CA TYR A 68 12.23 -1.33 -2.23
C TYR A 68 12.25 -1.87 -3.67
N LYS A 69 11.17 -1.65 -4.41
CA LYS A 69 11.09 -1.96 -5.84
C LYS A 69 10.31 -0.89 -6.59
N ARG A 70 10.64 -0.75 -7.88
CA ARG A 70 9.81 -0.11 -8.90
C ARG A 70 9.29 -1.13 -9.92
N PRO A 71 8.35 -2.01 -9.54
CA PRO A 71 7.78 -2.97 -10.49
C PRO A 71 7.01 -2.25 -11.60
N GLU A 72 7.07 -2.77 -12.82
CA GLU A 72 6.30 -2.27 -13.96
C GLU A 72 4.81 -2.54 -13.76
N ILE A 73 3.97 -1.54 -14.03
CA ILE A 73 2.50 -1.64 -14.07
C ILE A 73 1.96 -0.73 -15.17
N SER A 74 0.75 -0.99 -15.64
CA SER A 74 0.09 -0.17 -16.67
C SER A 74 -1.31 0.31 -16.29
N THR A 75 -1.86 -0.14 -15.15
CA THR A 75 -3.22 0.23 -14.69
C THR A 75 -3.24 0.56 -13.20
N ASN A 76 -4.38 1.06 -12.72
CA ASN A 76 -4.64 1.30 -11.29
C ASN A 76 -5.71 0.33 -10.73
N ASP A 77 -5.87 -0.85 -11.33
CA ASP A 77 -6.99 -1.76 -11.00
C ASP A 77 -6.80 -2.52 -9.68
N ALA A 78 -5.54 -2.59 -9.20
CA ALA A 78 -5.19 -3.23 -7.93
C ALA A 78 -3.90 -2.65 -7.36
N PHE A 79 -3.77 -2.70 -6.02
CA PHE A 79 -2.48 -2.63 -5.35
C PHE A 79 -1.89 -4.03 -5.29
N ASP A 80 -1.25 -4.47 -6.37
CA ASP A 80 -0.67 -5.80 -6.51
C ASP A 80 0.61 -5.73 -7.35
N ALA A 81 1.73 -5.51 -6.68
CA ALA A 81 3.00 -5.26 -7.34
C ALA A 81 4.20 -5.55 -6.44
N GLY A 82 5.28 -6.06 -7.04
CA GLY A 82 6.55 -6.24 -6.34
C GLY A 82 6.56 -7.33 -5.26
N GLY A 83 5.51 -8.15 -5.20
CA GLY A 83 5.30 -9.21 -4.20
C GLY A 83 4.30 -8.82 -3.10
N ILE A 84 3.82 -7.58 -3.06
CA ILE A 84 2.81 -7.12 -2.09
C ILE A 84 1.44 -7.03 -2.76
N ARG A 85 0.40 -7.43 -2.03
CA ARG A 85 -0.99 -7.12 -2.38
C ARG A 85 -1.71 -6.45 -1.21
N PHE A 86 -2.48 -5.40 -1.52
CA PHE A 86 -3.43 -4.78 -0.58
C PHE A 86 -4.85 -4.99 -1.07
N GLU A 87 -5.75 -5.38 -0.17
CA GLU A 87 -7.15 -5.62 -0.51
C GLU A 87 -8.07 -5.02 0.56
N VAL A 88 -9.06 -4.26 0.11
CA VAL A 88 -10.12 -3.74 0.97
C VAL A 88 -11.22 -4.79 0.99
N ILE A 89 -11.35 -5.50 2.10
CA ILE A 89 -12.39 -6.53 2.28
C ILE A 89 -13.72 -5.88 2.65
N THR A 90 -13.66 -4.90 3.55
CA THR A 90 -14.80 -4.10 3.97
C THR A 90 -14.31 -2.67 4.19
N PRO A 91 -14.78 -1.68 3.39
CA PRO A 91 -14.33 -0.30 3.47
C PRO A 91 -14.32 0.21 4.91
N PHE A 92 -13.20 0.81 5.31
CA PHE A 92 -12.94 1.37 6.64
C PHE A 92 -12.94 0.39 7.82
N GLU A 93 -13.15 -0.91 7.59
CA GLU A 93 -13.27 -1.90 8.65
C GLU A 93 -12.20 -2.99 8.56
N ARG A 94 -12.01 -3.57 7.37
CA ARG A 94 -11.08 -4.68 7.17
C ARG A 94 -10.31 -4.53 5.87
N LEU A 95 -9.00 -4.54 6.01
CA LEU A 95 -8.05 -4.52 4.91
C LEU A 95 -7.03 -5.63 5.13
N ASP A 96 -6.76 -6.40 4.09
CA ASP A 96 -5.81 -7.49 4.11
C ASP A 96 -4.54 -7.05 3.37
N VAL A 97 -3.38 -7.39 3.93
CA VAL A 97 -2.05 -7.13 3.36
C VAL A 97 -1.32 -8.46 3.29
N SER A 98 -0.85 -8.83 2.10
CA SER A 98 -0.06 -10.05 1.88
C SER A 98 1.24 -9.76 1.17
N TYR A 99 2.24 -10.62 1.41
CA TYR A 99 3.53 -10.61 0.73
C TYR A 99 3.86 -12.04 0.28
N THR A 100 4.11 -12.26 -1.02
CA THR A 100 4.46 -13.57 -1.63
C THR A 100 5.70 -13.50 -2.49
#